data_AF-A0A9D8Q6X5-F1
#
_entry.id   AF-A0A9D8Q6X5-F1
#
_cell.length_a   1.000
_cell.length_b   1.000
_cell.length_c   1.000
_cell.angle_alpha   90.00
_cell.angle_beta   90.00
_cell.angle_gamma   90.00
#
_symmetry.space_group_name_H-M   'P 1'
#
loop_
_entity.id
_entity.type
_entity.pdbx_description
1 polymer ?
#
loop_
_entity_poly.entity_id
_entity_poly.type
_entity_poly.pdbx_seq_one_letter_code
_entity_poly.pdbx_strand_id
1 'polypeptide(L)'
;MKTLLALAVGFALGSPLGHAPRAETPAAPAAVKPTALVGEVLFPPKPVLGSDGLQHLVYELQLSNVTAERVQLKRIGIFGDDDKEPLAVLDGAEIAQRFSPAGRRGNESAELGGYQYGIGFLHVALPVGRTVPQRLRHEVEAWFDQFKADATMQFGPVALASSAPPVLGPPLRGDGYIAGDGCCGSTRHVRALLPLNGGFRLAQRFAIDWEKLGADGRLVKGGRKQVGNYHIYGEPILAVADGTIVDTRNDLPDQVPGALPDGLPISEADGNFAVLDIGGGAFVLYAHMKPGSVRVKTGDKVKRGDVIGEVGNTGNSSEPHLHLHVMDGPSPLLADGLPYVFDAFTVKAIDRAGTADFDRAAETGSPVSLTPLFPPLAIRNALPLDLSVVEWGQ
;
A
#
# COMPACT_ATOMS: atom_id res chain seq x y z
N MET A 1 27.22 52.83 70.79
CA MET A 1 28.67 52.53 70.78
C MET A 1 28.88 51.22 70.03
N LYS A 2 29.76 51.26 69.01
CA LYS A 2 30.45 50.14 68.34
C LYS A 2 29.60 49.09 67.59
N THR A 3 29.53 49.33 66.29
CA THR A 3 29.51 48.39 65.16
C THR A 3 30.31 47.10 65.41
N LEU A 4 29.79 45.94 65.01
CA LEU A 4 30.58 44.95 64.27
C LEU A 4 29.69 44.01 63.43
N LEU A 5 30.13 43.87 62.19
CA LEU A 5 29.65 43.02 61.11
C LEU A 5 29.77 41.53 61.49
N ALA A 6 28.73 40.73 61.22
CA ALA A 6 28.85 39.27 61.11
C ALA A 6 28.15 38.81 59.84
N LEU A 7 28.98 38.43 58.87
CA LEU A 7 28.60 37.87 57.58
C LEU A 7 28.05 36.45 57.81
N ALA A 8 26.75 36.25 57.67
CA ALA A 8 26.14 34.91 57.70
C ALA A 8 26.15 34.33 56.29
N VAL A 9 27.00 33.32 56.08
CA VAL A 9 27.02 32.48 54.88
C VAL A 9 25.78 31.58 54.92
N GLY A 10 24.79 31.87 54.07
CA GLY A 10 23.67 30.98 53.82
C GLY A 10 24.12 29.82 52.92
N PHE A 11 24.11 28.61 53.46
CA PHE A 11 24.26 27.39 52.66
C PHE A 11 23.07 27.25 51.71
N ALA A 12 23.36 27.19 50.41
CA ALA A 12 22.40 26.81 49.39
C ALA A 12 21.95 25.35 49.62
N LEU A 13 20.63 25.13 49.71
CA LEU A 13 20.02 23.82 49.63
C LEU A 13 20.32 23.24 48.24
N GLY A 14 21.11 22.16 48.19
CA GLY A 14 21.36 21.40 46.97
C GLY A 14 20.07 20.76 46.47
N SER A 15 19.77 20.98 45.19
CA SER A 15 18.74 20.26 44.43
C SER A 15 18.95 18.75 44.51
N PRO A 16 17.88 17.92 44.59
CA PRO A 16 18.04 16.48 44.51
C PRO A 16 18.52 16.14 43.09
N LEU A 17 19.70 15.51 43.01
CA LEU A 17 20.21 14.90 41.79
C LEU A 17 19.17 13.91 41.26
N GLY A 18 18.65 14.17 40.06
CA GLY A 18 17.80 13.24 39.33
C GLY A 18 18.53 11.91 39.16
N HIS A 19 17.84 10.82 39.50
CA HIS A 19 18.34 9.47 39.26
C HIS A 19 18.49 9.27 37.75
N ALA A 20 19.72 9.04 37.29
CA ALA A 20 19.97 8.56 35.94
C ALA A 20 19.23 7.23 35.73
N PRO A 21 18.62 6.99 34.56
CA PRO A 21 17.98 5.72 34.27
C PRO A 21 19.02 4.61 34.37
N ARG A 22 18.68 3.57 35.14
CA ARG A 22 19.52 2.38 35.36
C ARG A 22 19.72 1.72 33.99
N ALA A 23 20.96 1.60 33.55
CA ALA A 23 21.30 0.87 32.33
C ALA A 23 20.73 -0.55 32.42
N GLU A 24 19.91 -0.95 31.45
CA GLU A 24 19.43 -2.32 31.33
C GLU A 24 20.62 -3.27 31.25
N THR A 25 20.58 -4.33 32.06
CA THR A 25 21.61 -5.36 32.04
C THR A 25 21.56 -6.06 30.68
N PRO A 26 22.67 -6.21 29.95
CA PRO A 26 22.66 -6.91 28.66
C PRO A 26 22.06 -8.31 28.83
N ALA A 27 21.06 -8.64 28.01
CA ALA A 27 20.49 -9.97 27.98
C ALA A 27 21.59 -11.00 27.71
N ALA A 28 21.50 -12.18 28.35
CA ALA A 28 22.43 -13.26 28.10
C ALA A 28 22.47 -13.60 26.59
N PRO A 29 23.66 -13.89 26.02
CA PRO A 29 23.77 -14.17 24.60
C PRO A 29 22.92 -15.39 24.23
N ALA A 30 22.10 -15.24 23.19
CA ALA A 30 21.27 -16.33 22.68
C ALA A 30 22.15 -17.49 22.16
N ALA A 31 21.67 -18.72 22.31
CA ALA A 31 22.35 -19.89 21.75
C ALA A 31 22.42 -19.80 20.22
N VAL A 32 23.62 -19.97 19.65
CA VAL A 32 23.83 -19.95 18.20
C VAL A 32 23.27 -21.24 17.59
N LYS A 33 22.44 -21.12 16.56
CA LYS A 33 21.85 -22.25 15.83
C LYS A 33 22.00 -22.05 14.31
N PRO A 34 22.46 -23.06 13.56
CA PRO A 34 22.36 -23.05 12.10
C PRO A 34 20.91 -22.85 11.66
N THR A 35 20.69 -22.03 10.65
CA THR A 35 19.35 -21.65 10.17
C THR A 35 19.22 -22.00 8.69
N ALA A 36 18.29 -22.88 8.35
CA ALA A 36 18.11 -23.42 7.00
C ALA A 36 17.23 -22.53 6.08
N LEU A 37 16.44 -21.64 6.68
CA LEU A 37 15.59 -20.67 6.01
C LEU A 37 15.79 -19.34 6.72
N VAL A 38 16.25 -18.32 6.01
CA VAL A 38 16.39 -16.95 6.55
C VAL A 38 15.27 -16.08 6.01
N GLY A 39 14.85 -15.08 6.79
CA GLY A 39 13.73 -14.23 6.43
C GLY A 39 13.93 -12.77 6.83
N GLU A 40 13.45 -11.87 5.99
CA GLU A 40 13.45 -10.43 6.22
C GLU A 40 12.18 -9.77 5.68
N VAL A 41 11.71 -8.72 6.35
CA VAL A 41 10.64 -7.89 5.83
C VAL A 41 11.26 -6.81 4.94
N LEU A 42 10.81 -6.72 3.69
CA LEU A 42 11.44 -5.80 2.71
C LEU A 42 11.28 -4.34 3.12
N PHE A 43 10.09 -3.97 3.59
CA PHE A 43 9.76 -2.60 3.98
C PHE A 43 8.96 -2.58 5.29
N PRO A 44 9.27 -1.66 6.22
CA PRO A 44 8.55 -1.57 7.49
C PRO A 44 7.02 -1.48 7.28
N PRO A 45 6.23 -2.39 7.86
CA PRO A 45 4.79 -2.36 7.71
C PRO A 45 4.21 -1.08 8.29
N LYS A 46 3.23 -0.49 7.60
CA LYS A 46 2.56 0.74 8.01
C LYS A 46 1.07 0.48 8.17
N PRO A 47 0.48 0.67 9.37
CA PRO A 47 -0.94 0.46 9.58
C PRO A 47 -1.76 1.52 8.85
N VAL A 48 -2.91 1.12 8.31
CA VAL A 48 -3.90 2.02 7.73
C VAL A 48 -5.31 1.62 8.12
N LEU A 49 -6.12 2.60 8.51
CA LEU A 49 -7.53 2.39 8.81
C LEU A 49 -8.29 2.19 7.49
N GLY A 50 -8.92 1.04 7.31
CA GLY A 50 -9.79 0.75 6.18
C GLY A 50 -11.22 1.26 6.37
N SER A 51 -11.96 1.37 5.27
CA SER A 51 -13.39 1.74 5.28
C SER A 51 -14.31 0.72 5.99
N ASP A 52 -13.81 -0.47 6.31
CA ASP A 52 -14.47 -1.47 7.16
C ASP A 52 -14.25 -1.22 8.68
N GLY A 53 -13.47 -0.19 9.03
CA GLY A 53 -13.12 0.15 10.41
C GLY A 53 -11.95 -0.64 11.00
N LEU A 54 -11.31 -1.53 10.22
CA LEU A 54 -10.17 -2.34 10.67
C LEU A 54 -8.84 -1.63 10.38
N GLN A 55 -7.83 -1.94 11.18
CA GLN A 55 -6.45 -1.52 10.88
C GLN A 55 -5.79 -2.60 10.02
N HIS A 56 -5.42 -2.25 8.80
CA HIS A 56 -4.74 -3.16 7.88
C HIS A 56 -3.24 -2.93 7.86
N LEU A 57 -2.49 -4.04 7.86
CA LEU A 57 -1.07 -4.08 7.59
C LEU A 57 -0.87 -4.92 6.33
N VAL A 58 -0.20 -4.34 5.35
CA VAL A 58 0.13 -4.99 4.08
C VAL A 58 1.63 -4.80 3.84
N TYR A 59 2.35 -5.90 3.64
CA TYR A 59 3.81 -5.90 3.56
C TYR A 59 4.35 -7.24 3.04
N GLU A 60 5.64 -7.28 2.77
CA GLU A 60 6.29 -8.42 2.14
C GLU A 60 7.33 -9.07 3.06
N LEU A 61 7.27 -10.39 3.16
CA LEU A 61 8.27 -11.22 3.83
C LEU A 61 9.08 -11.96 2.77
N GLN A 62 10.35 -11.58 2.60
CA GLN A 62 11.30 -12.35 1.82
C GLN A 62 11.77 -13.54 2.65
N LEU A 63 11.75 -14.72 2.04
CA LEU A 63 12.33 -15.95 2.61
C LEU A 63 13.40 -16.48 1.65
N SER A 64 14.56 -16.86 2.17
CA SER A 64 15.64 -17.48 1.39
C SER A 64 15.96 -18.85 1.94
N ASN A 65 15.79 -19.86 1.09
CA ASN A 65 16.23 -21.22 1.36
C ASN A 65 17.75 -21.27 1.16
N VAL A 66 18.51 -21.48 2.24
CA VAL A 66 19.98 -21.59 2.17
C VAL A 66 20.45 -23.04 2.07
N THR A 67 19.52 -23.99 1.93
CA THR A 67 19.81 -25.41 1.72
C THR A 67 19.86 -25.75 0.22
N ALA A 68 20.44 -26.91 -0.10
CA ALA A 68 20.58 -27.36 -1.49
C ALA A 68 19.30 -27.97 -2.07
N GLU A 69 18.35 -28.34 -1.22
CA GLU A 69 17.14 -29.08 -1.59
C GLU A 69 15.89 -28.21 -1.39
N ARG A 70 14.76 -28.69 -1.89
CA ARG A 70 13.47 -28.02 -1.76
C ARG A 70 13.03 -27.85 -0.29
N VAL A 71 12.38 -26.72 -0.03
CA VAL A 71 11.63 -26.42 1.20
C VAL A 71 10.15 -26.26 0.84
N GLN A 72 9.29 -27.01 1.51
CA GLN A 72 7.83 -26.88 1.40
C GLN A 72 7.34 -26.08 2.60
N LEU A 73 6.94 -24.84 2.38
CA LEU A 73 6.30 -24.00 3.39
C LEU A 73 4.93 -24.59 3.74
N LYS A 74 4.65 -24.70 5.03
CA LYS A 74 3.40 -25.27 5.57
C LYS A 74 2.52 -24.24 6.26
N ARG A 75 3.15 -23.30 6.97
CA ARG A 75 2.44 -22.28 7.74
C ARG A 75 3.29 -21.04 7.94
N ILE A 76 2.68 -19.86 7.85
CA ILE A 76 3.26 -18.58 8.29
C ILE A 76 2.33 -17.99 9.36
N GLY A 77 2.78 -17.93 10.61
CA GLY A 77 2.10 -17.22 11.68
C GLY A 77 2.69 -15.82 11.85
N ILE A 78 1.85 -14.81 12.00
CA ILE A 78 2.23 -13.42 12.23
C ILE A 78 1.77 -13.04 13.63
N PHE A 79 2.67 -12.54 14.47
CA PHE A 79 2.38 -12.19 15.86
C PHE A 79 2.80 -10.75 16.15
N GLY A 80 2.03 -10.05 16.98
CA GLY A 80 2.37 -8.72 17.46
C GLY A 80 3.08 -8.78 18.81
N ASP A 81 4.06 -7.91 19.05
CA ASP A 81 4.74 -7.73 20.34
C ASP A 81 4.94 -9.06 21.11
N ASP A 82 4.26 -9.21 22.26
CA ASP A 82 4.32 -10.38 23.13
C ASP A 82 3.07 -11.28 23.01
N ASP A 83 2.29 -11.15 21.93
CA ASP A 83 1.10 -11.95 21.67
C ASP A 83 1.46 -13.44 21.63
N LYS A 84 0.67 -14.25 22.34
CA LYS A 84 0.78 -15.72 22.32
C LYS A 84 0.05 -16.35 21.14
N GLU A 85 -1.02 -15.70 20.69
CA GLU A 85 -1.82 -16.12 19.54
C GLU A 85 -1.47 -15.26 18.32
N PRO A 86 -1.45 -15.86 17.12
CA PRO A 86 -1.14 -15.11 15.90
C PRO A 86 -2.24 -14.08 15.59
N LEU A 87 -1.81 -12.91 15.11
CA LEU A 87 -2.67 -11.88 14.49
C LEU A 87 -3.30 -12.39 13.20
N ALA A 88 -2.55 -13.18 12.45
CA ALA A 88 -2.96 -13.82 11.22
C ALA A 88 -2.11 -15.07 10.97
N VAL A 89 -2.68 -16.03 10.26
CA VAL A 89 -2.02 -17.26 9.84
C VAL A 89 -2.28 -17.46 8.36
N LEU A 90 -1.25 -17.83 7.61
CA LEU A 90 -1.40 -18.40 6.28
C LEU A 90 -1.09 -19.88 6.37
N ASP A 91 -2.01 -20.73 5.92
CA ASP A 91 -1.74 -22.15 5.72
C ASP A 91 -1.05 -22.41 4.36
N GLY A 92 -0.69 -23.67 4.09
CA GLY A 92 -0.01 -24.04 2.85
C GLY A 92 -0.76 -23.66 1.57
N ALA A 93 -2.10 -23.67 1.58
CA ALA A 93 -2.90 -23.29 0.42
C ALA A 93 -2.92 -21.76 0.23
N GLU A 94 -3.00 -21.00 1.32
CA GLU A 94 -2.91 -19.53 1.28
C GLU A 94 -1.51 -19.06 0.90
N ILE A 95 -0.46 -19.73 1.38
CA ILE A 95 0.93 -19.47 0.96
C ILE A 95 1.05 -19.71 -0.54
N ALA A 96 0.52 -20.82 -1.07
CA ALA A 96 0.57 -21.14 -2.49
C ALA A 96 -0.15 -20.12 -3.40
N GLN A 97 -0.95 -19.20 -2.83
CA GLN A 97 -1.61 -18.11 -3.56
C GLN A 97 -0.96 -16.75 -3.33
N ARG A 98 0.00 -16.63 -2.40
CA ARG A 98 0.54 -15.35 -1.91
C ARG A 98 2.05 -15.31 -1.82
N PHE A 99 2.73 -16.42 -2.07
CA PHE A 99 4.17 -16.51 -2.02
C PHE A 99 4.72 -16.76 -3.43
N SER A 100 5.52 -15.82 -3.93
CA SER A 100 6.10 -15.88 -5.28
C SER A 100 7.59 -16.22 -5.21
N PRO A 101 8.01 -17.43 -5.60
CA PRO A 101 9.42 -17.74 -5.79
C PRO A 101 10.09 -16.75 -6.75
N ALA A 102 11.28 -16.29 -6.39
CA ALA A 102 12.00 -15.20 -7.06
C ALA A 102 11.21 -13.88 -7.21
N GLY A 103 10.16 -13.67 -6.40
CA GLY A 103 9.34 -12.44 -6.42
C GLY A 103 8.52 -12.24 -7.69
N ARG A 104 8.36 -13.26 -8.53
CA ARG A 104 7.69 -13.14 -9.83
C ARG A 104 6.19 -13.43 -9.71
N ARG A 105 5.33 -12.41 -9.78
CA ARG A 105 3.87 -12.59 -9.82
C ARG A 105 3.43 -13.61 -10.89
N GLY A 106 2.43 -14.43 -10.56
CA GLY A 106 1.88 -15.48 -11.43
C GLY A 106 2.59 -16.83 -11.34
N ASN A 107 3.61 -16.97 -10.50
CA ASN A 107 4.28 -18.24 -10.22
C ASN A 107 4.08 -18.72 -8.78
N GLU A 108 3.02 -18.25 -8.12
CA GLU A 108 2.79 -18.45 -6.69
C GLU A 108 2.85 -19.95 -6.32
N SER A 109 3.54 -20.24 -5.22
CA SER A 109 3.80 -21.60 -4.76
C SER A 109 4.14 -21.59 -3.28
N ALA A 110 3.84 -22.69 -2.59
CA ALA A 110 4.33 -22.93 -1.24
C ALA A 110 5.70 -23.62 -1.21
N GLU A 111 6.36 -23.77 -2.36
CA GLU A 111 7.68 -24.39 -2.48
C GLU A 111 8.78 -23.36 -2.79
N LEU A 112 9.93 -23.56 -2.16
CA LEU A 112 11.19 -22.90 -2.50
C LEU A 112 12.22 -23.95 -2.91
N GLY A 113 12.80 -23.79 -4.10
CA GLY A 113 13.93 -24.60 -4.54
C GLY A 113 15.18 -24.35 -3.70
N GLY A 114 16.17 -25.22 -3.85
CA GLY A 114 17.48 -25.04 -3.23
C GLY A 114 18.12 -23.70 -3.61
N TYR A 115 18.70 -23.01 -2.65
CA TYR A 115 19.33 -21.68 -2.81
C TYR A 115 18.43 -20.59 -3.40
N GLN A 116 17.11 -20.80 -3.39
CA GLN A 116 16.14 -19.87 -3.94
C GLN A 116 15.60 -18.94 -2.85
N TYR A 117 15.28 -17.70 -3.24
CA TYR A 117 14.44 -16.82 -2.43
C TYR A 117 13.03 -16.75 -2.99
N GLY A 118 12.08 -16.28 -2.18
CA GLY A 118 10.75 -15.92 -2.62
C GLY A 118 10.13 -14.88 -1.70
N ILE A 119 9.04 -14.29 -2.16
CA ILE A 119 8.40 -13.13 -1.53
C ILE A 119 6.97 -13.51 -1.16
N GLY A 120 6.67 -13.49 0.15
CA GLY A 120 5.32 -13.65 0.68
C GLY A 120 4.62 -12.31 0.85
N PHE A 121 3.47 -12.13 0.22
CA PHE A 121 2.62 -10.95 0.38
C PHE A 121 1.64 -11.15 1.55
N LEU A 122 1.90 -10.47 2.65
CA LEU A 122 1.19 -10.65 3.91
C LEU A 122 0.17 -9.53 4.11
N HIS A 123 -1.01 -9.92 4.58
CA HIS A 123 -2.10 -9.02 4.96
C HIS A 123 -2.60 -9.40 6.35
N VAL A 124 -2.63 -8.43 7.27
CA VAL A 124 -3.20 -8.56 8.61
C VAL A 124 -4.30 -7.52 8.75
N ALA A 125 -5.50 -7.94 9.12
CA ALA A 125 -6.59 -7.04 9.50
C ALA A 125 -6.81 -7.15 11.01
N LEU A 126 -6.51 -6.07 11.74
CA LEU A 126 -6.68 -6.03 13.18
C LEU A 126 -8.12 -5.61 13.52
N PRO A 127 -8.82 -6.38 14.38
CA PRO A 127 -10.19 -6.07 14.76
C PRO A 127 -10.32 -4.71 15.46
N VAL A 128 -11.48 -4.08 15.33
CA VAL A 128 -11.80 -2.80 15.98
C VAL A 128 -11.48 -2.85 17.48
N GLY A 129 -10.78 -1.82 17.97
CA GLY A 129 -10.40 -1.71 19.38
C GLY A 129 -9.13 -2.48 19.77
N ARG A 130 -8.58 -3.31 18.87
CA ARG A 130 -7.24 -3.89 19.07
C ARG A 130 -6.18 -2.80 18.94
N THR A 131 -5.25 -2.76 19.89
CA THR A 131 -4.08 -1.89 19.79
C THR A 131 -3.16 -2.41 18.68
N VAL A 132 -2.73 -1.52 17.80
CA VAL A 132 -1.74 -1.86 16.77
C VAL A 132 -0.41 -2.19 17.45
N PRO A 133 0.19 -3.36 17.18
CA PRO A 133 1.46 -3.74 17.81
C PRO A 133 2.58 -2.80 17.39
N GLN A 134 3.64 -2.68 18.20
CA GLN A 134 4.81 -1.89 17.81
C GLN A 134 5.78 -2.69 16.94
N ARG A 135 5.78 -4.01 17.10
CA ARG A 135 6.64 -4.92 16.37
C ARG A 135 5.86 -6.15 15.90
N LEU A 136 6.31 -6.73 14.78
CA LEU A 136 5.86 -8.03 14.31
C LEU A 136 6.99 -9.05 14.41
N ARG A 137 6.61 -10.28 14.72
CA ARG A 137 7.46 -11.47 14.57
C ARG A 137 6.71 -12.51 13.73
N HIS A 138 7.47 -13.34 13.03
CA HIS A 138 6.92 -14.35 12.13
C HIS A 138 7.40 -15.72 12.58
N GLU A 139 6.52 -16.71 12.53
CA GLU A 139 6.87 -18.12 12.66
C GLU A 139 6.55 -18.83 11.36
N VAL A 140 7.56 -19.44 10.75
CA VAL A 140 7.42 -20.20 9.52
C VAL A 140 7.69 -21.67 9.80
N GLU A 141 6.67 -22.49 9.59
CA GLU A 141 6.76 -23.94 9.62
C GLU A 141 6.97 -24.44 8.19
N ALA A 142 7.95 -25.32 8.01
CA ALA A 142 8.24 -25.90 6.70
C ALA A 142 8.81 -27.31 6.81
N TRP A 143 8.56 -28.10 5.77
CA TRP A 143 9.22 -29.38 5.52
C TRP A 143 10.49 -29.16 4.71
N PHE A 144 11.60 -29.76 5.16
CA PHE A 144 12.91 -29.66 4.51
C PHE A 144 13.30 -30.98 3.86
N ASP A 145 13.43 -31.00 2.52
CA ASP A 145 13.83 -32.23 1.83
C ASP A 145 15.28 -32.66 2.15
N GLN A 146 16.16 -31.72 2.52
CA GLN A 146 17.54 -32.03 2.90
C GLN A 146 17.63 -32.85 4.19
N PHE A 147 16.76 -32.57 5.17
CA PHE A 147 16.79 -33.21 6.48
C PHE A 147 15.67 -34.23 6.68
N LYS A 148 14.71 -34.29 5.74
CA LYS A 148 13.50 -35.13 5.82
C LYS A 148 12.74 -34.92 7.14
N ALA A 149 12.58 -33.66 7.53
CA ALA A 149 11.93 -33.27 8.76
C ALA A 149 11.22 -31.93 8.63
N ASP A 150 10.23 -31.73 9.50
CA ASP A 150 9.64 -30.42 9.74
C ASP A 150 10.52 -29.59 10.67
N ALA A 151 10.58 -28.29 10.42
CA ALA A 151 11.18 -27.32 11.32
C ALA A 151 10.38 -26.01 11.32
N THR A 152 10.45 -25.32 12.46
CA THR A 152 9.88 -23.99 12.63
C THR A 152 10.99 -22.97 12.85
N MET A 153 10.95 -21.88 12.10
CA MET A 153 11.88 -20.78 12.20
C MET A 153 11.14 -19.51 12.64
N GLN A 154 11.79 -18.70 13.46
CA GLN A 154 11.28 -17.40 13.88
C GLN A 154 12.06 -16.27 13.18
N PHE A 155 11.36 -15.25 12.71
CA PHE A 155 11.92 -14.06 12.07
C PHE A 155 11.43 -12.78 12.74
N GLY A 156 12.24 -11.72 12.66
CA GLY A 156 12.01 -10.45 13.37
C GLY A 156 12.69 -10.40 14.75
N PRO A 157 12.28 -9.46 15.64
CA PRO A 157 11.16 -8.55 15.47
C PRO A 157 11.42 -7.46 14.42
N VAL A 158 10.38 -7.06 13.70
CA VAL A 158 10.38 -5.92 12.75
C VAL A 158 9.51 -4.82 13.32
N ALA A 159 10.07 -3.61 13.43
CA ALA A 159 9.32 -2.45 13.88
C ALA A 159 8.32 -1.98 12.82
N LEU A 160 7.12 -1.60 13.26
CA LEU A 160 6.16 -0.89 12.41
C LEU A 160 6.60 0.56 12.24
N ALA A 161 6.28 1.17 11.10
CA ALA A 161 6.45 2.61 10.98
C ALA A 161 5.41 3.33 11.83
N SER A 162 5.86 4.36 12.54
CA SER A 162 5.03 5.15 13.46
C SER A 162 4.45 6.43 12.84
N SER A 163 4.82 6.76 11.61
CA SER A 163 4.30 7.93 10.89
C SER A 163 2.81 7.75 10.57
N ALA A 164 1.99 8.74 10.93
CA ALA A 164 0.58 8.75 10.53
C ALA A 164 0.45 8.82 8.99
N PRO A 165 -0.52 8.09 8.38
CA PRO A 165 -0.80 8.23 6.96
C PRO A 165 -1.20 9.67 6.61
N PRO A 166 -0.79 10.21 5.45
CA PRO A 166 -1.29 11.50 4.99
C PRO A 166 -2.80 11.44 4.75
N VAL A 167 -3.47 12.55 5.08
CA VAL A 167 -4.90 12.72 4.90
C VAL A 167 -5.15 13.49 3.60
N LEU A 168 -5.79 12.83 2.65
CA LEU A 168 -6.06 13.31 1.31
C LEU A 168 -7.50 13.83 1.20
N GLY A 169 -7.71 14.78 0.30
CA GLY A 169 -9.03 15.16 -0.20
C GLY A 169 -9.47 14.34 -1.40
N PRO A 170 -10.71 14.57 -1.89
CA PRO A 170 -11.21 13.89 -3.07
C PRO A 170 -10.31 14.12 -4.30
N PRO A 171 -9.91 13.05 -5.03
CA PRO A 171 -9.21 13.18 -6.30
C PRO A 171 -10.16 13.42 -7.48
N LEU A 172 -11.45 13.15 -7.28
CA LEU A 172 -12.54 13.21 -8.25
C LEU A 172 -13.79 13.81 -7.58
N ARG A 173 -14.84 14.15 -8.34
CA ARG A 173 -16.05 14.80 -7.82
C ARG A 173 -17.31 14.00 -8.13
N GLY A 174 -18.16 13.80 -7.13
CA GLY A 174 -19.48 13.18 -7.28
C GLY A 174 -19.47 11.68 -6.98
N ASP A 175 -20.40 10.96 -7.60
CA ASP A 175 -20.73 9.56 -7.28
C ASP A 175 -20.30 8.58 -8.38
N GLY A 176 -20.32 7.29 -8.04
CA GLY A 176 -20.15 6.16 -8.93
C GLY A 176 -18.70 5.72 -9.10
N TYR A 177 -17.77 6.19 -8.26
CA TYR A 177 -16.36 5.83 -8.39
C TYR A 177 -16.08 4.51 -7.68
N ILE A 178 -15.55 3.52 -8.38
CA ILE A 178 -15.13 2.26 -7.76
C ILE A 178 -13.62 2.29 -7.53
N ALA A 179 -13.18 1.90 -6.32
CA ALA A 179 -11.77 1.72 -6.00
C ALA A 179 -11.30 0.37 -6.56
N GLY A 180 -10.66 0.35 -7.72
CA GLY A 180 -10.11 -0.84 -8.35
C GLY A 180 -8.68 -1.11 -7.89
N ASP A 181 -8.35 -2.40 -7.79
CA ASP A 181 -7.02 -2.92 -7.47
C ASP A 181 -6.39 -2.33 -6.20
N GLY A 182 -7.24 -1.93 -5.26
CA GLY A 182 -6.86 -1.25 -4.04
C GLY A 182 -6.45 -2.20 -2.92
N CYS A 183 -6.36 -1.62 -1.72
CA CYS A 183 -6.09 -2.40 -0.53
C CYS A 183 -7.27 -3.34 -0.23
N CYS A 184 -7.07 -4.61 0.11
CA CYS A 184 -5.77 -5.16 0.55
C CYS A 184 -5.43 -6.53 -0.02
N GLY A 185 -6.33 -7.12 -0.81
CA GLY A 185 -6.18 -8.46 -1.37
C GLY A 185 -5.74 -8.50 -2.84
N SER A 186 -5.90 -7.40 -3.58
CA SER A 186 -5.62 -7.32 -5.02
C SER A 186 -4.20 -7.79 -5.33
N THR A 187 -4.03 -8.39 -6.50
CA THR A 187 -2.75 -8.89 -6.99
C THR A 187 -2.02 -7.88 -7.87
N ARG A 188 -2.72 -6.92 -8.49
CA ARG A 188 -2.13 -6.04 -9.51
C ARG A 188 -1.17 -5.02 -8.89
N HIS A 189 -1.63 -4.28 -7.88
CA HIS A 189 -0.85 -3.21 -7.23
C HIS A 189 -0.11 -3.67 -5.97
N VAL A 190 -0.85 -4.25 -5.02
CA VAL A 190 -0.33 -4.66 -3.70
C VAL A 190 0.86 -5.63 -3.83
N ARG A 191 0.91 -6.38 -4.94
CA ARG A 191 1.94 -7.38 -5.23
C ARG A 191 2.83 -7.01 -6.42
N ALA A 192 2.84 -5.75 -6.84
CA ALA A 192 3.69 -5.24 -7.92
C ALA A 192 5.14 -5.02 -7.46
N LEU A 193 5.87 -6.11 -7.26
CA LEU A 193 7.29 -6.05 -6.92
C LEU A 193 8.13 -5.75 -8.16
N LEU A 194 8.80 -4.60 -8.18
CA LEU A 194 9.61 -4.13 -9.30
C LEU A 194 11.11 -4.25 -8.99
N PRO A 195 11.88 -5.07 -9.72
CA PRO A 195 13.34 -5.13 -9.58
C PRO A 195 13.99 -4.00 -10.40
N LEU A 196 14.19 -2.84 -9.77
CA LEU A 196 14.67 -1.63 -10.42
C LEU A 196 15.98 -1.14 -9.77
N ASN A 197 16.94 -0.76 -10.62
CA ASN A 197 18.23 -0.21 -10.20
C ASN A 197 18.95 -1.03 -9.10
N GLY A 198 18.87 -2.37 -9.20
CA GLY A 198 19.53 -3.30 -8.28
C GLY A 198 18.80 -3.55 -6.96
N GLY A 199 17.57 -3.06 -6.79
CA GLY A 199 16.74 -3.32 -5.61
C GLY A 199 15.30 -3.63 -5.97
N PHE A 200 14.56 -4.18 -5.00
CA PHE A 200 13.10 -4.31 -5.11
C PHE A 200 12.41 -3.02 -4.72
N ARG A 201 11.31 -2.68 -5.39
CA ARG A 201 10.46 -1.52 -5.14
C ARG A 201 9.00 -1.92 -5.21
N LEU A 202 8.18 -1.31 -4.34
CA LEU A 202 6.73 -1.52 -4.27
C LEU A 202 6.01 -0.17 -4.19
N ALA A 203 6.26 0.69 -5.18
CA ALA A 203 5.64 2.02 -5.24
C ALA A 203 4.10 1.97 -5.20
N GLN A 204 3.52 0.92 -5.79
CA GLN A 204 2.08 0.79 -5.96
C GLN A 204 1.39 0.05 -4.80
N ARG A 205 2.06 -0.24 -3.67
CA ARG A 205 1.49 -1.07 -2.59
C ARG A 205 0.07 -0.65 -2.14
N PHE A 206 -0.19 0.65 -2.14
CA PHE A 206 -1.47 1.24 -1.75
C PHE A 206 -2.15 2.01 -2.90
N ALA A 207 -1.76 1.76 -4.15
CA ALA A 207 -2.37 2.40 -5.29
C ALA A 207 -3.84 2.00 -5.44
N ILE A 208 -4.64 2.93 -5.98
CA ILE A 208 -6.01 2.69 -6.39
C ILE A 208 -6.17 3.16 -7.83
N ASP A 209 -6.72 2.28 -8.66
CA ASP A 209 -7.25 2.64 -9.97
C ASP A 209 -8.70 3.05 -9.79
N TRP A 210 -8.97 4.34 -9.85
CA TRP A 210 -10.33 4.86 -9.80
C TRP A 210 -10.97 4.70 -11.16
N GLU A 211 -12.12 4.02 -11.19
CA GLU A 211 -12.98 3.91 -12.35
C GLU A 211 -14.37 4.46 -12.02
N LYS A 212 -15.21 4.68 -13.03
CA LYS A 212 -16.57 5.24 -12.82
C LYS A 212 -17.63 4.34 -13.43
N LEU A 213 -18.67 4.09 -12.66
CA LEU A 213 -19.84 3.31 -13.06
C LEU A 213 -20.94 4.25 -13.55
N GLY A 214 -21.60 3.86 -14.63
CA GLY A 214 -22.88 4.43 -15.05
C GLY A 214 -24.02 3.99 -14.12
N ALA A 215 -25.19 4.60 -14.30
CA ALA A 215 -26.39 4.26 -13.52
C ALA A 215 -26.86 2.80 -13.72
N ASP A 216 -26.38 2.14 -14.77
CA ASP A 216 -26.64 0.73 -15.09
C ASP A 216 -25.56 -0.22 -14.53
N GLY A 217 -24.63 0.29 -13.72
CA GLY A 217 -23.55 -0.47 -13.10
C GLY A 217 -22.42 -0.86 -14.05
N ARG A 218 -22.35 -0.26 -15.25
CA ARG A 218 -21.29 -0.55 -16.24
C ARG A 218 -20.19 0.50 -16.18
N LEU A 219 -18.95 0.09 -16.48
CA LEU A 219 -17.78 0.97 -16.62
C LEU A 219 -17.79 1.75 -17.94
N VAL A 220 -18.51 1.25 -18.93
CA VAL A 220 -18.45 1.69 -20.32
C VAL A 220 -19.84 1.72 -20.96
N LYS A 221 -20.14 2.82 -21.67
CA LYS A 221 -21.32 2.99 -22.51
C LYS A 221 -20.98 2.65 -23.97
N GLY A 222 -21.47 1.52 -24.47
CA GLY A 222 -21.30 1.17 -25.88
C GLY A 222 -19.94 0.53 -26.21
N GLY A 223 -19.27 1.01 -27.26
CA GLY A 223 -18.10 0.34 -27.85
C GLY A 223 -16.83 0.43 -26.99
N ARG A 224 -16.38 -0.70 -26.44
CA ARG A 224 -15.25 -0.79 -25.49
C ARG A 224 -13.89 -0.38 -26.02
N LYS A 225 -13.69 -0.32 -27.34
CA LYS A 225 -12.43 0.12 -27.95
C LYS A 225 -12.30 1.65 -28.07
N GLN A 226 -13.28 2.41 -27.61
CA GLN A 226 -13.30 3.87 -27.68
C GLN A 226 -13.17 4.45 -26.28
N VAL A 227 -12.11 5.23 -26.03
CA VAL A 227 -11.86 5.82 -24.69
C VAL A 227 -13.02 6.69 -24.20
N GLY A 228 -13.64 7.49 -25.08
CA GLY A 228 -14.78 8.36 -24.73
C GLY A 228 -16.07 7.64 -24.34
N ASN A 229 -16.10 6.31 -24.48
CA ASN A 229 -17.22 5.48 -24.03
C ASN A 229 -17.09 5.07 -22.55
N TYR A 230 -15.92 5.20 -21.92
CA TYR A 230 -15.78 4.91 -20.49
C TYR A 230 -16.32 6.08 -19.68
N HIS A 231 -17.07 5.79 -18.62
CA HIS A 231 -17.74 6.84 -17.86
C HIS A 231 -16.77 7.79 -17.15
N ILE A 232 -15.55 7.35 -16.85
CA ILE A 232 -14.54 8.17 -16.19
C ILE A 232 -13.70 9.03 -17.16
N TYR A 233 -13.63 8.67 -18.45
CA TYR A 233 -12.73 9.36 -19.37
C TYR A 233 -13.10 10.85 -19.50
N GLY A 234 -12.12 11.73 -19.27
CA GLY A 234 -12.29 13.18 -19.29
C GLY A 234 -12.82 13.78 -17.98
N GLU A 235 -13.04 12.98 -16.93
CA GLU A 235 -13.40 13.53 -15.61
C GLU A 235 -12.28 14.42 -15.06
N PRO A 236 -12.61 15.58 -14.43
CA PRO A 236 -11.59 16.45 -13.84
C PRO A 236 -10.86 15.78 -12.68
N ILE A 237 -9.53 15.78 -12.73
CA ILE A 237 -8.67 15.33 -11.64
C ILE A 237 -8.40 16.52 -10.71
N LEU A 238 -8.62 16.31 -9.42
CA LEU A 238 -8.43 17.30 -8.37
C LEU A 238 -7.13 17.04 -7.61
N ALA A 239 -6.39 18.09 -7.28
CA ALA A 239 -5.29 17.99 -6.32
C ALA A 239 -5.83 17.55 -4.96
N VAL A 240 -5.35 16.43 -4.44
CA VAL A 240 -5.83 15.86 -3.16
C VAL A 240 -5.33 16.63 -1.93
N ALA A 241 -4.31 17.47 -2.08
CA ALA A 241 -3.74 18.25 -0.99
C ALA A 241 -3.12 19.55 -1.52
N ASP A 242 -2.84 20.47 -0.60
CA ASP A 242 -1.95 21.59 -0.88
C ASP A 242 -0.54 21.06 -1.12
N GLY A 243 0.17 21.61 -2.10
CA GLY A 243 1.52 21.14 -2.38
C GLY A 243 2.19 21.82 -3.55
N THR A 244 3.32 21.25 -3.97
CA THR A 244 4.10 21.71 -5.12
C THR A 244 4.25 20.57 -6.12
N ILE A 245 4.00 20.84 -7.40
CA ILE A 245 4.22 19.87 -8.47
C ILE A 245 5.72 19.70 -8.68
N VAL A 246 6.21 18.47 -8.64
CA VAL A 246 7.65 18.16 -8.74
C VAL A 246 8.02 17.44 -10.03
N ASP A 247 7.06 16.79 -10.69
CA ASP A 247 7.27 16.16 -11.99
C ASP A 247 5.96 16.08 -12.78
N THR A 248 6.03 16.11 -14.11
CA THR A 248 4.87 16.06 -15.01
C THR A 248 5.22 15.51 -16.38
N ARG A 249 4.26 14.87 -17.05
CA ARG A 249 4.30 14.51 -18.47
C ARG A 249 2.95 14.73 -19.13
N ASN A 250 2.92 15.18 -20.40
CA ASN A 250 1.67 15.54 -21.09
C ASN A 250 1.69 15.32 -22.62
N ASP A 251 2.61 14.51 -23.13
CA ASP A 251 2.89 14.33 -24.56
C ASP A 251 2.53 12.95 -25.11
N LEU A 252 2.08 12.01 -24.27
CA LEU A 252 1.71 10.66 -24.72
C LEU A 252 0.28 10.58 -25.23
N PRO A 253 0.01 9.78 -26.28
CA PRO A 253 -1.33 9.49 -26.75
C PRO A 253 -2.04 8.47 -25.85
N ASP A 254 -3.38 8.45 -25.92
CA ASP A 254 -4.18 7.39 -25.32
C ASP A 254 -3.94 6.04 -25.99
N GLN A 255 -3.94 4.99 -25.19
CA GLN A 255 -3.99 3.60 -25.68
C GLN A 255 -5.39 3.24 -26.18
N VAL A 256 -5.44 2.25 -27.05
CA VAL A 256 -6.70 1.60 -27.43
C VAL A 256 -7.11 0.65 -26.31
N PRO A 257 -8.29 0.83 -25.67
CA PRO A 257 -8.66 0.00 -24.53
C PRO A 257 -8.81 -1.50 -24.83
N GLY A 258 -8.75 -2.31 -23.78
CA GLY A 258 -8.95 -3.76 -23.77
C GLY A 258 -7.68 -4.60 -23.90
N ALA A 259 -6.49 -4.00 -23.85
CA ALA A 259 -5.21 -4.67 -23.68
C ALA A 259 -4.16 -3.67 -23.18
N LEU A 260 -3.18 -4.16 -22.41
CA LEU A 260 -1.98 -3.36 -22.13
C LEU A 260 -1.16 -3.17 -23.41
N PRO A 261 -0.48 -2.02 -23.58
CA PRO A 261 0.40 -1.82 -24.72
C PRO A 261 1.60 -2.78 -24.68
N ASP A 262 1.98 -3.31 -25.84
CA ASP A 262 3.18 -4.13 -25.98
C ASP A 262 4.42 -3.25 -26.20
N GLY A 263 5.55 -3.64 -25.61
CA GLY A 263 6.84 -2.97 -25.80
C GLY A 263 6.94 -1.54 -25.29
N LEU A 264 6.03 -1.08 -24.43
CA LEU A 264 6.07 0.27 -23.87
C LEU A 264 7.36 0.46 -23.02
N PRO A 265 8.16 1.52 -23.25
CA PRO A 265 9.32 1.77 -22.41
C PRO A 265 8.91 2.05 -20.97
N ILE A 266 9.71 1.60 -20.01
CA ILE A 266 9.38 1.76 -18.58
C ILE A 266 9.20 3.24 -18.16
N SER A 267 9.90 4.16 -18.81
CA SER A 267 9.76 5.61 -18.59
C SER A 267 8.42 6.19 -19.08
N GLU A 268 7.61 5.41 -19.78
CA GLU A 268 6.28 5.79 -20.26
C GLU A 268 5.17 5.06 -19.51
N ALA A 269 5.52 4.19 -18.55
CA ALA A 269 4.56 3.35 -17.85
C ALA A 269 3.44 4.16 -17.19
N ASP A 270 3.77 5.28 -16.56
CA ASP A 270 2.79 6.14 -15.87
C ASP A 270 1.96 7.01 -16.84
N GLY A 271 2.26 6.98 -18.14
CA GLY A 271 1.57 7.78 -19.15
C GLY A 271 1.84 9.28 -19.01
N ASN A 272 0.82 10.10 -19.25
CA ASN A 272 0.82 11.49 -18.81
C ASN A 272 0.47 11.52 -17.34
N PHE A 273 1.19 12.32 -16.58
CA PHE A 273 1.06 12.32 -15.13
C PHE A 273 1.40 13.67 -14.51
N ALA A 274 1.08 13.79 -13.23
CA ALA A 274 1.62 14.80 -12.34
C ALA A 274 2.06 14.14 -11.02
N VAL A 275 3.18 14.60 -10.46
CA VAL A 275 3.64 14.23 -9.12
C VAL A 275 3.56 15.46 -8.22
N LEU A 276 2.83 15.34 -7.12
CA LEU A 276 2.59 16.40 -6.14
C LEU A 276 3.34 16.09 -4.84
N ASP A 277 4.29 16.95 -4.45
CA ASP A 277 4.86 16.95 -3.10
C ASP A 277 3.89 17.63 -2.13
N ILE A 278 3.38 16.86 -1.16
CA ILE A 278 2.42 17.31 -0.15
C ILE A 278 3.08 17.61 1.21
N GLY A 279 4.42 17.57 1.26
CA GLY A 279 5.22 17.73 2.46
C GLY A 279 5.33 16.45 3.29
N GLY A 280 6.13 16.50 4.36
CA GLY A 280 6.32 15.36 5.28
C GLY A 280 7.02 14.14 4.66
N GLY A 281 7.64 14.30 3.48
CA GLY A 281 8.27 13.20 2.73
C GLY A 281 7.27 12.34 1.95
N ALA A 282 6.04 12.82 1.72
CA ALA A 282 5.03 12.11 0.95
C ALA A 282 4.78 12.82 -0.40
N PHE A 283 4.68 12.03 -1.45
CA PHE A 283 4.39 12.48 -2.82
C PHE A 283 3.20 11.72 -3.38
N VAL A 284 2.36 12.39 -4.17
CA VAL A 284 1.16 11.80 -4.79
C VAL A 284 1.34 11.73 -6.29
N LEU A 285 1.20 10.53 -6.87
CA LEU A 285 1.14 10.35 -8.32
C LEU A 285 -0.33 10.41 -8.79
N TYR A 286 -0.55 11.11 -9.90
CA TYR A 286 -1.76 11.01 -10.72
C TYR A 286 -1.31 10.56 -12.10
N ALA A 287 -1.62 9.33 -12.49
CA ALA A 287 -1.14 8.73 -13.74
C ALA A 287 -2.26 8.53 -14.77
N HIS A 288 -1.86 8.13 -15.98
CA HIS A 288 -2.73 7.83 -17.13
C HIS A 288 -3.61 9.01 -17.56
N MET A 289 -3.18 10.25 -17.31
CA MET A 289 -3.92 11.46 -17.63
C MET A 289 -4.15 11.61 -19.14
N LYS A 290 -5.23 12.30 -19.50
CA LYS A 290 -5.64 12.48 -20.91
C LYS A 290 -4.62 13.35 -21.68
N PRO A 291 -4.31 13.01 -22.95
CA PRO A 291 -3.36 13.77 -23.76
C PRO A 291 -3.69 15.26 -23.81
N GLY A 292 -2.70 16.11 -23.53
CA GLY A 292 -2.84 17.56 -23.54
C GLY A 292 -3.68 18.14 -22.40
N SER A 293 -4.12 17.33 -21.43
CA SER A 293 -5.01 17.78 -20.35
C SER A 293 -4.29 18.22 -19.07
N VAL A 294 -3.01 17.85 -18.88
CA VAL A 294 -2.25 18.23 -17.67
C VAL A 294 -2.08 19.76 -17.65
N ARG A 295 -2.67 20.42 -16.64
CA ARG A 295 -2.80 21.89 -16.53
C ARG A 295 -1.72 22.54 -15.68
N VAL A 296 -0.85 21.72 -15.11
CA VAL A 296 0.22 22.13 -14.19
C VAL A 296 1.58 21.74 -14.76
N LYS A 297 2.63 22.38 -14.26
CA LYS A 297 4.03 22.06 -14.56
C LYS A 297 4.85 22.01 -13.28
N THR A 298 6.02 21.36 -13.33
CA THR A 298 6.99 21.36 -12.24
C THR A 298 7.23 22.78 -11.70
N GLY A 299 7.16 22.92 -10.37
CA GLY A 299 7.30 24.17 -9.63
C GLY A 299 5.99 24.89 -9.34
N ASP A 300 4.88 24.53 -9.99
CA ASP A 300 3.57 25.12 -9.68
C ASP A 300 3.12 24.71 -8.27
N LYS A 301 2.52 25.66 -7.55
CA LYS A 301 1.84 25.40 -6.28
C LYS A 301 0.36 25.23 -6.53
N VAL A 302 -0.23 24.19 -5.96
CA VAL A 302 -1.66 23.90 -6.05
C VAL A 302 -2.28 23.88 -4.67
N LYS A 303 -3.58 24.18 -4.63
CA LYS A 303 -4.44 23.99 -3.47
C LYS A 303 -5.25 22.73 -3.63
N ARG A 304 -5.55 22.09 -2.51
CA ARG A 304 -6.50 20.98 -2.47
C ARG A 304 -7.80 21.38 -3.19
N GLY A 305 -8.23 20.55 -4.14
CA GLY A 305 -9.43 20.77 -4.95
C GLY A 305 -9.18 21.51 -6.27
N ASP A 306 -7.97 22.03 -6.52
CA ASP A 306 -7.62 22.60 -7.83
C ASP A 306 -7.67 21.52 -8.91
N VAL A 307 -8.21 21.87 -10.08
CA VAL A 307 -8.22 20.95 -11.24
C VAL A 307 -6.84 20.94 -11.89
N ILE A 308 -6.17 19.80 -11.86
CA ILE A 308 -4.80 19.63 -12.39
C ILE A 308 -4.74 18.92 -13.74
N GLY A 309 -5.85 18.33 -14.18
CA GLY A 309 -6.01 17.75 -15.52
C GLY A 309 -7.26 16.90 -15.63
N GLU A 310 -7.26 15.95 -16.57
CA GLU A 310 -8.42 15.08 -16.85
C GLU A 310 -7.99 13.62 -16.92
N VAL A 311 -8.89 12.72 -16.52
CA VAL A 311 -8.65 11.26 -16.60
C VAL A 311 -8.53 10.82 -18.06
N GLY A 312 -7.52 10.02 -18.37
CA GLY A 312 -7.22 9.52 -19.71
C GLY A 312 -7.04 8.01 -19.75
N ASN A 313 -6.24 7.56 -20.72
CA ASN A 313 -5.85 6.16 -20.90
C ASN A 313 -4.43 6.05 -21.47
N THR A 314 -3.50 6.88 -21.02
CA THR A 314 -2.13 6.95 -21.55
C THR A 314 -1.16 6.03 -20.79
N GLY A 315 -0.02 5.67 -21.38
CA GLY A 315 0.97 4.81 -20.72
C GLY A 315 0.56 3.34 -20.65
N ASN A 316 0.98 2.63 -19.60
CA ASN A 316 0.72 1.21 -19.39
C ASN A 316 -0.70 0.98 -18.83
N SER A 317 -1.70 1.34 -19.62
CA SER A 317 -3.11 1.29 -19.24
C SER A 317 -3.91 0.44 -20.22
N SER A 318 -4.77 -0.44 -19.70
CA SER A 318 -5.70 -1.24 -20.51
C SER A 318 -7.05 -0.58 -20.70
N GLU A 319 -7.46 0.36 -19.86
CA GLU A 319 -8.72 1.09 -19.99
C GLU A 319 -8.70 2.42 -19.23
N PRO A 320 -9.55 3.41 -19.57
CA PRO A 320 -9.56 4.68 -18.87
C PRO A 320 -9.82 4.56 -17.36
N HIS A 321 -8.88 5.02 -16.56
CA HIS A 321 -8.95 5.09 -15.10
C HIS A 321 -8.01 6.18 -14.57
N LEU A 322 -8.19 6.60 -13.32
CA LEU A 322 -7.21 7.41 -12.60
C LEU A 322 -6.42 6.51 -11.65
N HIS A 323 -5.17 6.22 -11.99
CA HIS A 323 -4.23 5.62 -11.05
C HIS A 323 -3.73 6.68 -10.08
N LEU A 324 -3.93 6.45 -8.78
CA LEU A 324 -3.47 7.32 -7.72
C LEU A 324 -2.78 6.51 -6.63
N HIS A 325 -1.59 6.95 -6.24
CA HIS A 325 -0.91 6.42 -5.06
C HIS A 325 -0.09 7.47 -4.34
N VAL A 326 0.27 7.17 -3.09
CA VAL A 326 1.21 7.97 -2.30
C VAL A 326 2.52 7.19 -2.15
N MET A 327 3.63 7.90 -2.27
CA MET A 327 4.98 7.34 -2.26
C MET A 327 5.93 8.17 -1.38
N ASP A 328 7.02 7.56 -0.91
CA ASP A 328 8.00 8.18 0.00
C ASP A 328 9.17 8.91 -0.68
N GLY A 329 9.09 9.03 -2.01
CA GLY A 329 10.02 9.78 -2.84
C GLY A 329 9.33 10.26 -4.12
N PRO A 330 9.94 11.17 -4.90
CA PRO A 330 9.28 11.79 -6.05
C PRO A 330 9.22 10.89 -7.29
N SER A 331 9.83 9.70 -7.28
CA SER A 331 9.90 8.81 -8.44
C SER A 331 8.81 7.73 -8.36
N PRO A 332 7.82 7.75 -9.29
CA PRO A 332 6.70 6.80 -9.32
C PRO A 332 7.06 5.32 -9.27
N LEU A 333 8.25 4.94 -9.75
CA LEU A 333 8.68 3.55 -9.84
C LEU A 333 9.80 3.19 -8.85
N LEU A 334 10.56 4.18 -8.36
CA LEU A 334 11.73 3.93 -7.49
C LEU A 334 11.48 4.20 -6.00
N ALA A 335 10.33 4.77 -5.66
CA ALA A 335 9.89 4.99 -4.29
C ALA A 335 9.10 3.79 -3.74
N ASP A 336 8.82 3.80 -2.45
CA ASP A 336 7.94 2.84 -1.80
C ASP A 336 6.55 3.42 -1.57
N GLY A 337 5.53 2.57 -1.78
CA GLY A 337 4.15 2.92 -1.58
C GLY A 337 3.83 3.13 -0.10
N LEU A 338 3.28 4.30 0.21
CA LEU A 338 2.81 4.69 1.53
C LEU A 338 1.30 4.48 1.63
N PRO A 339 0.78 4.00 2.78
CA PRO A 339 -0.65 4.07 3.01
C PRO A 339 -1.06 5.53 3.13
N TYR A 340 -2.32 5.79 2.83
CA TYR A 340 -2.96 7.10 2.98
C TYR A 340 -4.42 6.90 3.35
N VAL A 341 -5.08 7.99 3.74
CA VAL A 341 -6.51 7.98 4.03
C VAL A 341 -7.17 9.17 3.37
N PHE A 342 -8.47 9.09 3.08
CA PHE A 342 -9.25 10.26 2.69
C PHE A 342 -9.98 10.85 3.89
N ASP A 343 -10.10 12.17 3.94
CA ASP A 343 -10.73 12.88 5.04
C ASP A 343 -12.23 12.56 5.18
N ALA A 344 -12.94 12.45 4.06
CA ALA A 344 -14.34 12.05 4.00
C ALA A 344 -14.76 11.48 2.63
N PHE A 345 -15.58 10.44 2.66
CA PHE A 345 -16.32 9.89 1.51
C PHE A 345 -17.50 9.06 2.01
N THR A 346 -18.39 8.67 1.10
CA THR A 346 -19.51 7.76 1.43
C THR A 346 -19.39 6.49 0.60
N VAL A 347 -19.42 5.32 1.22
CA VAL A 347 -19.51 4.03 0.50
C VAL A 347 -20.97 3.72 0.23
N LYS A 348 -21.33 3.61 -1.06
CA LYS A 348 -22.70 3.38 -1.55
C LYS A 348 -22.97 1.92 -1.83
N ALA A 349 -21.96 1.20 -2.30
CA ALA A 349 -22.04 -0.22 -2.63
C ALA A 349 -20.65 -0.86 -2.56
N ILE A 350 -20.61 -2.20 -2.54
CA ILE A 350 -19.37 -2.98 -2.59
C ILE A 350 -19.60 -4.12 -3.60
N ASP A 351 -18.67 -4.34 -4.52
CA ASP A 351 -18.65 -5.61 -5.25
C ASP A 351 -18.04 -6.70 -4.36
N ARG A 352 -18.94 -7.56 -3.85
CA ARG A 352 -18.58 -8.69 -2.98
C ARG A 352 -18.23 -9.95 -3.76
N ALA A 353 -18.45 -9.97 -5.08
CA ALA A 353 -18.06 -11.08 -5.94
C ALA A 353 -16.55 -11.04 -6.25
N GLY A 354 -15.87 -9.93 -5.94
CA GLY A 354 -14.42 -9.82 -5.89
C GLY A 354 -13.79 -9.48 -7.25
N THR A 355 -12.46 -9.43 -7.30
CA THR A 355 -11.70 -8.96 -8.47
C THR A 355 -12.06 -9.68 -9.77
N ALA A 356 -12.43 -10.96 -9.72
CA ALA A 356 -12.85 -11.71 -10.91
C ALA A 356 -14.17 -11.19 -11.51
N ASP A 357 -15.08 -10.65 -10.69
CA ASP A 357 -16.32 -10.01 -11.16
C ASP A 357 -16.03 -8.68 -11.83
N PHE A 358 -15.21 -7.86 -11.18
CA PHE A 358 -14.71 -6.59 -11.69
C PHE A 358 -13.95 -6.75 -13.02
N ASP A 359 -12.97 -7.66 -13.07
CA ASP A 359 -12.19 -7.99 -14.26
C ASP A 359 -13.13 -8.44 -15.41
N ARG A 360 -14.12 -9.29 -15.11
CA ARG A 360 -15.12 -9.70 -16.13
C ARG A 360 -15.94 -8.51 -16.61
N ALA A 361 -16.36 -7.61 -15.72
CA ALA A 361 -17.11 -6.41 -16.10
C ALA A 361 -16.30 -5.51 -17.04
N ALA A 362 -15.04 -5.24 -16.73
CA ALA A 362 -14.09 -4.54 -17.61
C ALA A 362 -13.88 -5.30 -18.95
N GLU A 363 -13.70 -6.61 -18.89
CA GLU A 363 -13.41 -7.47 -20.04
C GLU A 363 -14.64 -7.75 -20.93
N THR A 364 -15.86 -7.45 -20.49
CA THR A 364 -17.08 -7.73 -21.27
C THR A 364 -17.97 -6.52 -21.48
N GLY A 365 -17.83 -5.46 -20.68
CA GLY A 365 -18.79 -4.36 -20.58
C GLY A 365 -20.09 -4.77 -19.89
N SER A 366 -20.11 -5.90 -19.18
CA SER A 366 -21.23 -6.27 -18.32
C SER A 366 -21.26 -5.40 -17.05
N PRO A 367 -22.41 -5.28 -16.38
CA PRO A 367 -22.47 -4.60 -15.09
C PRO A 367 -21.62 -5.32 -14.03
N VAL A 368 -21.06 -4.55 -13.11
CA VAL A 368 -20.43 -5.06 -11.89
C VAL A 368 -21.53 -5.55 -10.92
N SER A 369 -21.28 -6.67 -10.24
CA SER A 369 -22.21 -7.28 -9.28
C SER A 369 -22.20 -6.55 -7.94
N LEU A 370 -22.77 -5.35 -7.90
CA LEU A 370 -22.77 -4.50 -6.72
C LEU A 370 -23.74 -4.99 -5.63
N THR A 371 -23.26 -4.96 -4.39
CA THR A 371 -24.09 -5.05 -3.18
C THR A 371 -24.28 -3.65 -2.59
N PRO A 372 -25.46 -3.01 -2.75
CA PRO A 372 -25.72 -1.70 -2.18
C PRO A 372 -25.68 -1.70 -0.65
N LEU A 373 -25.28 -0.58 -0.05
CA LEU A 373 -25.33 -0.34 1.39
C LEU A 373 -26.51 0.58 1.73
N PHE A 374 -27.36 0.14 2.65
CA PHE A 374 -28.51 0.91 3.13
C PHE A 374 -28.55 0.93 4.67
N PRO A 375 -28.33 2.09 5.32
CA PRO A 375 -27.93 3.36 4.72
C PRO A 375 -26.50 3.29 4.13
N PRO A 376 -26.14 4.19 3.19
CA PRO A 376 -24.75 4.36 2.79
C PRO A 376 -23.84 4.67 3.98
N LEU A 377 -22.60 4.23 3.91
CA LEU A 377 -21.64 4.36 5.01
C LEU A 377 -20.79 5.61 4.84
N ALA A 378 -21.02 6.62 5.68
CA ALA A 378 -20.17 7.80 5.74
C ALA A 378 -18.86 7.47 6.46
N ILE A 379 -17.74 7.64 5.76
CA ILE A 379 -16.39 7.32 6.23
C ILE A 379 -15.59 8.60 6.41
N ARG A 380 -14.71 8.62 7.41
CA ARG A 380 -13.75 9.70 7.65
C ARG A 380 -12.39 9.13 8.02
N ASN A 381 -11.32 9.78 7.54
CA ASN A 381 -9.92 9.44 7.85
C ASN A 381 -9.61 7.94 7.69
N ALA A 382 -10.11 7.34 6.62
CA ALA A 382 -9.84 5.94 6.28
C ALA A 382 -9.54 5.77 4.79
N LEU A 383 -8.97 4.62 4.43
CA LEU A 383 -8.73 4.19 3.06
C LEU A 383 -9.96 3.43 2.54
N PRO A 384 -10.57 3.83 1.41
CA PRO A 384 -11.52 3.02 0.67
C PRO A 384 -10.91 1.65 0.38
N LEU A 385 -11.60 0.58 0.77
CA LEU A 385 -11.14 -0.76 0.44
C LEU A 385 -11.51 -1.12 -0.98
N ASP A 386 -10.74 -2.06 -1.54
CA ASP A 386 -10.91 -2.60 -2.88
C ASP A 386 -12.38 -2.91 -3.18
N LEU A 387 -12.80 -2.51 -4.37
CA LEU A 387 -14.14 -2.69 -4.92
C LEU A 387 -15.28 -1.96 -4.18
N SER A 388 -14.95 -0.98 -3.33
CA SER A 388 -15.92 -0.06 -2.75
C SER A 388 -16.33 1.00 -3.79
N VAL A 389 -17.64 1.20 -3.97
CA VAL A 389 -18.19 2.30 -4.75
C VAL A 389 -18.38 3.51 -3.83
N VAL A 390 -17.65 4.58 -4.12
CA VAL A 390 -17.57 5.79 -3.31
C VAL A 390 -18.24 6.99 -3.98
N GLU A 391 -18.84 7.80 -3.13
CA GLU A 391 -19.32 9.15 -3.42
C GLU A 391 -18.42 10.15 -2.68
N TRP A 392 -17.82 11.06 -3.43
CA TRP A 392 -17.11 12.21 -2.89
C TRP A 392 -18.11 13.31 -2.60
N GLY A 393 -18.20 13.75 -1.34
CA GLY A 393 -19.07 14.84 -0.92
C GLY A 393 -18.78 16.12 -1.72
N GLN A 394 -19.82 16.91 -2.00
CA GLN A 394 -19.69 18.21 -2.67
C GLN A 394 -19.01 19.26 -1.80
#